data_AF-A0A4V2DW48-F1
#
_entry.id   AF-A0A4V2DW48-F1
#
_cell.length_a   1.000
_cell.length_b   1.000
_cell.length_c   1.000
_cell.angle_alpha   90.00
_cell.angle_beta   90.00
_cell.angle_gamma   90.00
#
_symmetry.space_group_name_H-M   'P 1'
#
loop_
_entity.id
_entity.type
_entity.pdbx_description
1 polymer ?
#
loop_
_entity_poly.entity_id
_entity_poly.type
_entity_poly.pdbx_seq_one_letter_code
_entity_poly.pdbx_strand_id
1 'polypeptide(L)'
;MTTKFPKVNYIGNKQKLASWIKDSLPLDNSYTVLDLFSGGTSVSYELKKHDYRVISNDVLFASFVISKAIIENNNTFLEPYHLMEAMQQP
;
A
#
# COMPACT_ATOMS: atom_id res chain seq x y z
N MET A 1 -0.43 -5.84 -18.04
CA MET A 1 -0.79 -6.74 -16.91
C MET A 1 -1.51 -5.91 -15.86
N THR A 2 -2.59 -6.40 -15.26
CA THR A 2 -3.26 -5.69 -14.15
C THR A 2 -2.59 -6.04 -12.83
N THR A 3 -1.99 -5.05 -12.17
CA THR A 3 -1.37 -5.21 -10.85
C THR A 3 -2.46 -5.41 -9.79
N LYS A 4 -2.46 -6.58 -9.14
CA LYS A 4 -3.39 -6.90 -8.05
C LYS A 4 -2.77 -6.54 -6.71
N PHE A 5 -3.61 -6.06 -5.79
CA PHE A 5 -3.19 -5.85 -4.40
C PHE A 5 -2.66 -7.17 -3.82
N PRO A 6 -1.44 -7.20 -3.27
CA PRO A 6 -0.88 -8.41 -2.69
C PRO A 6 -1.68 -8.83 -1.45
N LYS A 7 -1.65 -10.12 -1.13
CA LYS A 7 -2.34 -10.63 0.07
C LYS A 7 -1.56 -10.19 1.32
N VAL A 8 -2.09 -9.18 2.03
CA VAL A 8 -1.56 -8.72 3.32
C VAL A 8 -2.53 -9.13 4.42
N ASN A 9 -2.07 -10.00 5.33
CA ASN A 9 -2.83 -10.39 6.51
C ASN A 9 -2.77 -9.26 7.54
N TYR A 10 -3.80 -8.43 7.59
CA TYR A 10 -3.94 -7.34 8.56
C TYR A 10 -5.38 -7.32 9.07
N ILE A 11 -5.56 -7.34 10.39
CA ILE A 11 -6.89 -7.32 11.01
C ILE A 11 -7.57 -5.99 10.68
N GLY A 12 -8.81 -6.05 10.18
CA GLY A 12 -9.55 -4.85 9.78
C GLY A 12 -9.12 -4.25 8.43
N ASN A 13 -8.35 -4.97 7.62
CA ASN A 13 -8.02 -4.59 6.24
C ASN A 13 -9.30 -4.26 5.44
N LYS A 14 -9.26 -3.15 4.70
CA LYS A 14 -10.40 -2.61 3.94
C LYS A 14 -10.41 -3.06 2.47
N GLN A 15 -9.69 -4.11 2.08
CA GLN A 15 -9.58 -4.57 0.69
C GLN A 15 -10.94 -4.74 0.00
N LYS A 16 -11.95 -5.29 0.68
CA LYS A 16 -13.31 -5.45 0.13
C LYS A 16 -14.07 -4.13 -0.07
N LEU A 17 -13.67 -3.08 0.67
CA LEU A 17 -14.31 -1.76 0.66
C LEU A 17 -13.50 -0.71 -0.12
N ALA A 18 -12.26 -1.01 -0.51
CA ALA A 18 -11.33 -0.03 -1.05
C ALA A 18 -11.88 0.69 -2.30
N SER A 19 -12.51 -0.04 -3.23
CA SER A 19 -13.16 0.56 -4.40
C SER A 19 -14.27 1.51 -3.99
N TRP A 20 -15.16 1.08 -3.10
CA TRP A 20 -16.27 1.91 -2.62
C TRP A 20 -15.77 3.17 -1.91
N ILE A 21 -14.72 3.07 -1.10
CA ILE A 21 -14.10 4.23 -0.44
C ILE A 21 -13.61 5.22 -1.50
N LYS A 22 -12.85 4.75 -2.50
CA LYS A 22 -12.36 5.60 -3.60
C LYS A 22 -13.50 6.26 -4.34
N ASP A 23 -14.54 5.52 -4.70
CA ASP A 23 -15.72 6.03 -5.42
C ASP A 23 -16.55 7.01 -4.58
N SER A 24 -16.43 6.94 -3.26
CA SER A 24 -17.15 7.82 -2.32
C SER A 24 -16.36 9.08 -1.97
N LEU A 25 -15.08 9.19 -2.35
CA LEU A 25 -14.31 10.41 -2.12
C LEU A 25 -14.85 11.53 -3.02
N PRO A 26 -15.23 12.71 -2.49
CA PRO A 26 -15.65 13.85 -3.28
C PRO A 26 -14.45 14.60 -3.89
N LEU A 27 -13.43 13.85 -4.32
CA LEU A 27 -12.13 14.35 -4.76
C LEU A 27 -11.71 13.61 -6.02
N ASP A 28 -11.22 14.33 -7.02
CA ASP A 28 -10.50 13.74 -8.13
C ASP A 28 -9.02 13.48 -7.77
N ASN A 29 -8.28 12.88 -8.71
CA ASN A 29 -6.88 12.51 -8.51
C ASN A 29 -5.89 13.70 -8.55
N SER A 30 -6.36 14.95 -8.72
CA SER A 30 -5.51 16.13 -8.59
C SER A 30 -5.15 16.43 -7.13
N TYR A 31 -5.91 15.88 -6.19
CA TYR A 31 -5.69 16.02 -4.75
C TYR A 31 -4.69 14.99 -4.22
N THR A 32 -4.02 15.35 -3.12
CA THR A 32 -3.22 14.41 -2.33
C THR A 32 -4.07 13.85 -1.19
N VAL A 33 -4.17 12.53 -1.10
CA VAL A 33 -4.89 11.83 -0.03
C VAL A 33 -3.91 11.45 1.09
N LEU A 34 -4.26 11.77 2.33
CA LEU A 34 -3.57 11.30 3.52
C LEU A 34 -4.29 10.07 4.09
N ASP A 35 -3.69 8.90 3.92
CA ASP A 35 -4.12 7.65 4.57
C ASP A 35 -3.46 7.56 5.95
N LEU A 36 -4.10 8.18 6.95
CA LEU A 36 -3.52 8.41 8.28
C LEU A 36 -3.34 7.12 9.11
N PHE A 37 -4.09 6.07 8.79
CA PHE A 37 -4.08 4.78 9.49
C PHE A 37 -4.02 3.66 8.44
N SER A 38 -2.90 3.61 7.72
CA SER A 38 -2.80 2.82 6.48
C SER A 38 -2.91 1.32 6.72
N GLY A 39 -2.46 0.82 7.88
CA GLY A 39 -2.45 -0.60 8.23
C GLY A 39 -1.88 -1.46 7.11
N GLY A 40 -2.72 -2.36 6.57
CA GLY A 40 -2.36 -3.20 5.42
C GLY A 40 -2.28 -2.48 4.07
N THR A 41 -2.58 -1.18 3.97
CA THR A 41 -2.47 -0.30 2.78
C THR A 41 -3.46 -0.55 1.64
N SER A 42 -4.54 -1.29 1.87
CA SER A 42 -5.50 -1.62 0.81
C SER A 42 -6.18 -0.41 0.18
N VAL A 43 -6.43 0.65 0.96
CA VAL A 43 -7.06 1.89 0.48
C VAL A 43 -6.04 2.71 -0.31
N SER A 44 -4.86 2.95 0.26
CA SER A 44 -3.73 3.59 -0.43
C SER A 44 -3.43 2.94 -1.79
N TYR A 45 -3.41 1.61 -1.85
CA TYR A 45 -3.14 0.88 -3.10
C TYR A 45 -4.24 1.10 -4.14
N GLU A 46 -5.51 1.04 -3.72
CA GLU A 46 -6.61 1.32 -4.64
C GLU A 46 -6.52 2.74 -5.18
N LEU A 47 -6.28 3.74 -4.34
CA LEU A 47 -6.10 5.12 -4.77
C LEU A 47 -4.93 5.29 -5.75
N LYS A 48 -3.79 4.66 -5.48
CA LYS A 48 -2.62 4.67 -6.39
C LYS A 48 -2.91 4.07 -7.77
N LYS A 49 -3.77 3.05 -7.86
CA LYS A 49 -4.20 2.49 -9.15
C LYS A 49 -5.02 3.48 -9.99
N HIS A 50 -5.62 4.48 -9.36
CA HIS A 50 -6.39 5.55 -10.01
C HIS A 50 -5.63 6.88 -10.02
N ASP A 51 -4.29 6.81 -9.99
CA ASP A 51 -3.35 7.94 -10.15
C ASP A 51 -3.41 9.03 -9.06
N TYR A 52 -4.03 8.75 -7.91
CA TYR A 52 -3.97 9.67 -6.77
C TYR A 52 -2.55 9.76 -6.22
N ARG A 53 -2.16 10.95 -5.76
CA ARG A 53 -1.02 11.09 -4.85
C ARG A 53 -1.47 10.70 -3.44
N VAL A 54 -0.75 9.77 -2.82
CA VAL A 54 -1.09 9.25 -1.49
C VAL A 54 0.09 9.45 -0.54
N ILE A 55 -0.19 9.96 0.65
CA ILE A 55 0.72 9.95 1.80
C ILE A 55 0.17 8.93 2.78
N SER A 56 0.96 7.93 3.14
CA SER A 56 0.55 6.88 4.07
C SER A 56 1.25 7.05 5.41
N ASN A 57 0.50 6.90 6.49
CA ASN A 57 0.99 6.92 7.86
C ASN A 57 0.39 5.77 8.67
N ASP A 58 1.18 5.23 9.60
CA ASP A 58 0.69 4.33 10.63
C ASP A 58 1.69 4.35 11.81
N VAL A 59 1.21 4.05 13.01
CA VAL A 59 2.06 3.98 14.21
C VAL A 59 2.90 2.70 14.23
N LEU A 60 2.42 1.62 13.62
CA LEU A 60 3.10 0.35 13.62
C LEU A 60 4.19 0.34 12.54
N PHE A 61 5.43 0.06 12.95
CA PHE A 61 6.57 0.00 12.02
C PHE A 61 6.37 -1.00 10.87
N ALA A 62 5.71 -2.14 11.12
CA ALA A 62 5.39 -3.10 10.07
C ALA A 62 4.49 -2.47 8.97
N SER A 63 3.47 -1.70 9.34
CA SER A 63 2.59 -0.98 8.41
C SER A 63 3.35 0.10 7.63
N PHE A 64 4.32 0.78 8.27
CA PHE A 64 5.24 1.69 7.60
C PHE A 64 6.06 0.98 6.52
N VAL A 65 6.70 -0.15 6.85
CA VAL A 65 7.50 -0.94 5.89
C VAL A 65 6.63 -1.43 4.72
N ILE A 66 5.42 -1.93 4.99
CA ILE A 66 4.45 -2.33 3.96
C ILE A 66 4.11 -1.15 3.04
N SER A 67 3.87 0.04 3.61
CA SER A 67 3.58 1.26 2.84
C SER A 67 4.75 1.66 1.94
N LYS A 68 5.98 1.62 2.45
CA LYS A 68 7.20 1.86 1.64
C LYS A 68 7.31 0.88 0.48
N ALA A 69 7.06 -0.41 0.72
CA ALA A 69 7.21 -1.47 -0.26
C ALA A 69 6.10 -1.50 -1.33
N ILE A 70 4.86 -1.23 -0.96
CA ILE A 70 3.69 -1.39 -1.84
C ILE A 70 3.25 -0.06 -2.47
N ILE A 71 3.33 1.04 -1.72
CA ILE A 71 2.75 2.34 -2.12
C ILE A 71 3.80 3.29 -2.69
N GLU A 72 4.98 3.38 -2.06
CA GLU A 72 6.03 4.32 -2.48
C GLU A 72 7.00 3.74 -3.52
N ASN A 73 7.30 2.43 -3.44
CA ASN A 73 8.25 1.79 -4.32
C ASN A 73 7.80 1.80 -5.79
N ASN A 74 8.56 2.46 -6.67
CA ASN A 74 8.26 2.53 -8.11
C ASN A 74 9.17 1.65 -8.98
N ASN A 75 10.30 1.20 -8.44
CA ASN A 75 11.43 0.79 -9.27
C ASN A 75 12.42 -0.16 -8.58
N THR A 76 12.18 -0.53 -7.31
CA THR A 76 12.99 -1.55 -6.63
C THR A 76 12.37 -2.91 -6.88
N PHE A 77 13.15 -3.80 -7.49
CA PHE A 77 12.79 -5.19 -7.73
C PHE A 77 13.69 -6.09 -6.91
N LEU A 78 13.11 -7.15 -6.35
CA LEU A 78 13.85 -8.14 -5.59
C LEU A 78 14.34 -9.24 -6.53
N GLU A 79 15.65 -9.36 -6.64
CA GLU A 79 16.33 -10.55 -7.15
C GLU A 79 16.36 -11.69 -6.11
N PRO A 80 16.54 -12.95 -6.54
CA PRO A 80 16.59 -14.11 -5.65
C PRO A 80 17.63 -14.01 -4.52
N TYR A 81 18.76 -13.32 -4.74
CA TYR A 81 19.80 -13.20 -3.72
C TYR A 81 19.34 -12.36 -2.52
N HIS A 82 18.45 -11.37 -2.70
CA HIS A 82 17.90 -10.60 -1.57
C HIS A 82 17.09 -11.48 -0.61
N LEU A 83 16.43 -12.52 -1.13
CA LEU A 83 15.73 -13.50 -0.30
C LEU A 83 16.72 -14.33 0.51
N MET A 84 17.83 -14.74 -0.11
CA MET A 84 18.89 -15.48 0.57
C MET A 84 19.50 -14.66 1.71
N GLU A 85 19.72 -13.36 1.51
CA GLU A 85 20.21 -12.44 2.54
C GLU A 85 19.19 -12.26 3.67
N ALA A 86 17.91 -12.07 3.35
CA ALA A 86 16.86 -11.90 4.35
C ALA A 86 16.68 -13.14 5.24
N MET A 87 16.83 -14.35 4.68
CA MET A 87 16.74 -15.60 5.43
C MET A 87 17.95 -15.88 6.35
N GLN A 88 19.05 -15.15 6.18
CA GLN A 88 20.24 -15.26 7.03
C GLN A 88 20.22 -14.31 8.23
N GLN A 89 19.27 -13.38 8.28
CA GLN A 89 19.11 -12.49 9.41
C GLN A 89 18.42 -13.23 10.57
N PRO A 90 18.95 -13.14 11.80
CA PRO A 90 18.40 -13.83 12.97
C PRO A 90 17.00 -13.35 13.37
#